data_AF-A0AAV1VAB5-F1
#
_entry.id   AF-A0AAV1VAB5-F1
#
_cell.length_a   1.000
_cell.length_b   1.000
_cell.length_c   1.000
_cell.angle_alpha   90.00
_cell.angle_beta   90.00
_cell.angle_gamma   90.00
#
_symmetry.space_group_name_H-M   'P 1'
#
loop_
_entity.id
_entity.type
_entity.pdbx_description
1 polymer ?
#
loop_
_entity_poly.entity_id
_entity_poly.type
_entity_poly.pdbx_seq_one_letter_code
_entity_poly.pdbx_strand_id
1 'polypeptide(L)'
;MRPKASLPIVYSLTLGSGRASTCCISRTSTFPNPIVWYFGLPKIQRRHQRWPCCREKNATGNFHSTAISGNGVVLELFKTPVSDQSSSTSCRGFTVDRLLFTPKELVDEAQHLQVAVKVPLTNLSNTTDTNDNDHINNESLCGADESVEAACAPSATNSAEGAIMLAKSQPVARLSIIKDNGMVIAYCTGWLLGCEGHLITNQHCIGNNQDALNTKVEFLAQSTSCKGGETCDSQGGCPGPIGVTSPTLVAVSEELDYAVVRLGINDSIADYSGLYEKTSGYLQFRASGAVPKESIYIPQHPLGYGKRIAWLYNGQPGRVESLTVTECREDDVGYYIDTQEGASGSPILGTSDHNVIAMHHCGGCLNGGIPAQSIIKDLTTKGVLPKCSVAT
;
A
#
# COMPACT_ATOMS: atom_id res chain seq x y z
N MET A 1 6.73 18.49 30.54
CA MET A 1 5.72 18.71 29.47
C MET A 1 5.70 17.45 28.61
N ARG A 2 4.58 16.74 28.51
CA ARG A 2 4.51 15.48 27.75
C ARG A 2 4.39 15.78 26.24
N PRO A 3 5.10 15.07 25.35
CA PRO A 3 4.97 15.27 23.91
C PRO A 3 3.60 14.75 23.42
N LYS A 4 2.97 15.51 22.53
CA LYS A 4 1.68 15.18 21.89
C LYS A 4 1.92 14.16 20.77
N ALA A 5 1.13 13.08 20.73
CA ALA A 5 1.13 12.07 19.67
C ALA A 5 0.30 12.53 18.47
N SER A 6 0.62 12.11 17.24
CA SER A 6 -0.14 12.34 15.99
C SER A 6 -0.70 11.01 15.48
N LEU A 7 -2.03 10.88 15.26
CA LEU A 7 -2.72 9.58 15.10
C LEU A 7 -3.61 9.48 13.85
N PRO A 8 -3.28 8.74 12.78
CA PRO A 8 -4.31 8.31 11.81
C PRO A 8 -5.28 7.34 12.47
N ILE A 9 -6.60 7.58 12.34
CA ILE A 9 -7.62 6.71 12.95
C ILE A 9 -8.59 6.23 11.88
N VAL A 10 -8.70 4.90 11.77
CA VAL A 10 -9.68 4.19 10.94
C VAL A 10 -10.75 3.63 11.86
N TYR A 11 -12.02 3.89 11.54
CA TYR A 11 -13.16 3.33 12.26
C TYR A 11 -14.03 2.50 11.30
N SER A 12 -14.44 1.31 11.75
CA SER A 12 -15.54 0.56 11.12
C SER A 12 -16.75 0.62 12.06
N LEU A 13 -17.88 1.10 11.54
CA LEU A 13 -19.08 1.40 12.33
C LEU A 13 -20.27 0.60 11.78
N THR A 14 -20.91 -0.15 12.68
CA THR A 14 -22.16 -0.87 12.40
C THR A 14 -23.31 -0.14 13.12
N LEU A 15 -24.27 0.39 12.37
CA LEU A 15 -25.55 0.83 12.93
C LEU A 15 -26.45 -0.41 13.07
N GLY A 16 -26.74 -0.83 14.30
CA GLY A 16 -27.64 -1.95 14.57
C GLY A 16 -28.81 -1.54 15.45
N SER A 17 -30.01 -2.04 15.15
CA SER A 17 -31.11 -2.07 16.13
C SER A 17 -31.00 -3.34 16.99
N GLY A 18 -30.24 -3.30 18.07
CA GLY A 18 -30.06 -4.46 18.96
C GLY A 18 -29.41 -4.08 20.29
N ARG A 19 -29.80 -4.76 21.38
CA ARG A 19 -29.43 -4.49 22.78
C ARG A 19 -27.90 -4.47 22.98
N ALA A 20 -27.31 -3.29 23.08
CA ALA A 20 -26.02 -3.12 23.73
C ALA A 20 -26.23 -3.11 25.26
N SER A 21 -25.56 -4.04 25.94
CA SER A 21 -25.46 -4.06 27.39
C SER A 21 -24.80 -2.75 27.86
N THR A 22 -25.46 -2.05 28.79
CA THR A 22 -25.10 -0.72 29.33
C THR A 22 -25.13 0.44 28.34
N CYS A 23 -26.31 0.75 27.83
CA CYS A 23 -27.06 1.97 28.21
C CYS A 23 -28.27 2.04 27.27
N CYS A 24 -29.44 1.53 27.69
CA CYS A 24 -30.75 2.02 27.24
C CYS A 24 -31.89 1.30 27.94
N ILE A 25 -32.71 2.07 28.65
CA ILE A 25 -34.00 1.62 29.16
C ILE A 25 -35.07 1.90 28.09
N SER A 26 -35.68 0.80 27.61
CA SER A 26 -37.09 0.62 27.22
C SER A 26 -37.65 1.04 25.83
N ARG A 27 -38.03 -0.04 25.09
CA ARG A 27 -39.26 -0.36 24.30
C ARG A 27 -39.72 0.47 23.07
N THR A 28 -39.61 -0.22 21.92
CA THR A 28 -40.55 -0.40 20.77
C THR A 28 -41.30 0.80 20.16
N SER A 29 -40.95 1.13 18.90
CA SER A 29 -41.84 1.08 17.72
C SER A 29 -41.12 1.53 16.42
N THR A 30 -41.62 1.07 15.28
CA THR A 30 -41.14 1.30 13.91
C THR A 30 -41.68 2.59 13.28
N PHE A 31 -40.85 3.35 12.55
CA PHE A 31 -41.29 4.47 11.67
C PHE A 31 -40.63 4.47 10.27
N PRO A 32 -41.26 5.14 9.26
CA PRO A 32 -40.84 5.24 7.86
C PRO A 32 -40.01 6.53 7.61
N ASN A 33 -39.27 6.58 6.51
CA ASN A 33 -38.39 7.66 6.00
C ASN A 33 -36.91 7.64 6.44
N PRO A 34 -35.97 7.93 5.52
CA PRO A 34 -34.52 7.81 5.76
C PRO A 34 -34.00 9.00 6.58
N ILE A 35 -33.41 8.71 7.73
CA ILE A 35 -32.71 9.70 8.56
C ILE A 35 -31.24 9.76 8.12
N VAL A 36 -30.72 10.97 7.89
CA VAL A 36 -29.31 11.23 7.55
C VAL A 36 -28.53 11.51 8.83
N TRP A 37 -27.45 10.76 9.08
CA TRP A 37 -26.59 10.89 10.27
C TRP A 37 -25.22 11.46 9.91
N TYR A 38 -24.67 12.28 10.82
CA TYR A 38 -23.34 12.86 10.69
C TYR A 38 -22.46 12.46 11.86
N PHE A 39 -21.19 12.18 11.57
CA PHE A 39 -20.13 12.05 12.56
C PHE A 39 -19.27 13.32 12.58
N GLY A 40 -18.84 13.75 13.76
CA GLY A 40 -17.96 14.90 13.95
C GLY A 40 -16.88 14.64 15.00
N LEU A 41 -15.70 15.23 14.80
CA LEU A 41 -14.62 15.29 15.77
C LEU A 41 -14.71 16.58 16.60
N PRO A 42 -14.31 16.59 17.89
CA PRO A 42 -14.32 17.81 18.69
C PRO A 42 -13.28 18.82 18.18
N LYS A 43 -13.58 20.10 18.37
CA LYS A 43 -12.77 21.26 17.95
C LYS A 43 -11.35 21.21 18.53
N ILE A 44 -10.37 20.80 17.72
CA ILE A 44 -8.95 21.14 17.93
C ILE A 44 -8.41 22.02 16.78
N GLN A 45 -9.07 22.06 15.62
CA GLN A 45 -8.84 23.05 14.57
C GLN A 45 -10.17 23.57 13.99
N ARG A 46 -10.16 24.80 13.46
CA ARG A 46 -11.32 25.70 13.22
C ARG A 46 -12.41 25.23 12.22
N ARG A 47 -12.61 23.95 11.93
CA ARG A 47 -13.75 23.44 11.14
C ARG A 47 -14.23 22.09 11.67
N HIS A 48 -15.54 21.97 11.92
CA HIS A 48 -16.18 20.66 12.11
C HIS A 48 -16.19 19.94 10.77
N GLN A 49 -15.41 18.87 10.62
CA GLN A 49 -15.55 17.95 9.50
C GLN A 49 -16.75 17.05 9.79
N ARG A 50 -17.81 17.18 9.00
CA ARG A 50 -19.01 16.34 9.07
C ARG A 50 -18.99 15.39 7.89
N TRP A 51 -19.07 14.10 8.18
CA TRP A 51 -19.09 13.06 7.15
C TRP A 51 -20.45 12.36 7.15
N PRO A 52 -21.13 12.24 5.98
CA PRO A 52 -22.37 11.51 5.89
C PRO A 52 -22.09 10.01 6.02
N CYS A 53 -22.63 9.37 7.04
CA CYS A 53 -22.38 7.96 7.30
C CYS A 53 -23.69 7.18 7.31
N CYS A 54 -24.13 6.81 6.11
CA CYS A 54 -25.26 5.94 5.84
C CYS A 54 -26.65 6.59 5.91
N ARG A 55 -27.49 6.23 4.94
CA ARG A 55 -28.95 6.36 4.96
C ARG A 55 -29.51 4.95 5.19
N GLU A 56 -30.61 4.85 5.94
CA GLU A 56 -31.41 3.64 6.22
C GLU A 56 -31.17 2.90 7.57
N LYS A 57 -32.08 1.97 7.90
CA LYS A 57 -32.03 1.13 9.11
C LYS A 57 -31.08 -0.04 8.85
N ASN A 58 -30.13 -0.27 9.76
CA ASN A 58 -29.09 -1.30 9.68
C ASN A 58 -28.11 -1.11 8.51
N ALA A 59 -27.29 -0.07 8.59
CA ALA A 59 -26.24 0.19 7.61
C ALA A 59 -24.85 0.05 8.22
N THR A 60 -23.94 -0.59 7.49
CA THR A 60 -22.51 -0.69 7.80
C THR A 60 -21.73 0.24 6.88
N GLY A 61 -20.76 0.97 7.44
CA GLY A 61 -19.91 1.87 6.66
C GLY A 61 -18.51 1.97 7.26
N ASN A 62 -17.52 2.16 6.39
CA ASN A 62 -16.16 2.46 6.79
C ASN A 62 -15.90 3.96 6.61
N PHE A 63 -15.17 4.57 7.55
CA PHE A 63 -14.77 5.97 7.47
C PHE A 63 -13.27 6.12 7.78
N HIS A 64 -12.64 7.01 7.03
CA HIS A 64 -11.22 7.33 7.13
C HIS A 64 -11.05 8.79 7.55
N SER A 65 -10.31 9.03 8.63
CA SER A 65 -9.89 10.37 9.04
C SER A 65 -8.41 10.60 8.73
N THR A 66 -8.03 11.86 8.49
CA THR A 66 -6.62 12.27 8.52
C THR A 66 -6.06 12.09 9.92
N ALA A 67 -4.73 12.05 10.06
CA ALA A 67 -4.11 11.91 11.36
C ALA A 67 -4.50 13.04 12.35
N ILE A 68 -5.08 12.66 13.49
CA ILE A 68 -5.50 13.52 14.60
C ILE A 68 -4.46 13.44 15.71
N SER A 69 -3.82 14.56 16.03
CA SER A 69 -2.92 14.60 17.18
C SER A 69 -3.67 14.73 18.51
N GLY A 70 -3.49 13.79 19.45
CA GLY A 70 -4.17 13.79 20.73
C GLY A 70 -3.92 12.56 21.60
N ASN A 71 -4.53 12.54 22.80
CA ASN A 71 -4.50 11.41 23.74
C ASN A 71 -5.73 10.49 23.60
N GLY A 72 -6.55 10.71 22.57
CA GLY A 72 -7.81 10.03 22.37
C GLY A 72 -8.74 10.80 21.44
N VAL A 73 -9.88 10.20 21.14
CA VAL A 73 -10.88 10.68 20.21
C VAL A 73 -12.27 10.47 20.79
N VAL A 74 -13.14 11.45 20.55
CA VAL A 74 -14.56 11.37 20.92
C VAL A 74 -15.36 11.32 19.63
N LEU A 75 -16.18 10.28 19.50
CA LEU A 75 -17.12 10.12 18.39
C LEU A 75 -18.52 10.51 18.87
N GLU A 76 -19.11 11.50 18.21
CA GLU A 76 -20.46 11.96 18.52
C GLU A 76 -21.40 11.72 17.33
N LEU A 77 -22.58 11.16 17.62
CA LEU A 77 -23.64 10.91 16.64
C LEU A 77 -24.63 12.08 16.64
N PHE A 78 -24.76 12.78 15.51
CA PHE A 78 -25.70 13.90 15.37
C PHE A 78 -26.95 13.51 14.57
N LYS A 79 -28.14 13.79 15.13
CA LYS A 79 -29.43 13.74 14.41
C LYS A 79 -29.65 15.05 13.67
N THR A 80 -30.10 15.00 12.41
CA THR A 80 -30.57 16.20 11.72
C THR A 80 -31.83 16.75 12.39
N PRO A 81 -31.94 18.07 12.60
CA PRO A 81 -33.18 18.69 13.05
C PRO A 81 -34.17 18.65 11.89
N VAL A 82 -35.03 17.62 11.86
CA VAL A 82 -36.22 17.59 11.01
C VAL A 82 -37.36 18.20 11.83
N SER A 83 -38.18 19.03 11.19
CA SER A 83 -39.30 19.79 11.77
C SER A 83 -40.47 18.93 12.27
N ASP A 84 -40.25 17.67 12.61
CA ASP A 84 -41.30 16.77 13.07
C ASP A 84 -41.29 16.67 14.59
N GLN A 85 -42.41 17.11 15.19
CA GLN A 85 -42.79 16.95 16.60
C GLN A 85 -43.06 15.48 16.98
N SER A 86 -42.28 14.52 16.48
CA SER A 86 -42.34 13.13 16.92
C SER A 86 -41.22 12.86 17.93
N SER A 87 -41.60 12.71 19.19
CA SER A 87 -40.75 12.22 20.27
C SER A 87 -40.44 10.73 20.07
N SER A 88 -39.59 10.39 19.09
CA SER A 88 -39.19 9.01 18.91
C SER A 88 -38.18 8.60 19.99
N THR A 89 -38.57 7.63 20.82
CA THR A 89 -37.82 7.05 21.94
C THR A 89 -36.93 5.87 21.53
N SER A 90 -36.57 5.75 20.23
CA SER A 90 -35.69 4.67 19.79
C SER A 90 -34.23 5.01 20.10
N CYS A 91 -33.61 4.28 21.02
CA CYS A 91 -32.17 4.34 21.21
C CYS A 91 -31.44 3.91 19.93
N ARG A 92 -30.55 4.77 19.44
CA ARG A 92 -29.64 4.48 18.33
C ARG A 92 -28.23 4.69 18.83
N GLY A 93 -27.42 3.65 18.74
CA GLY A 93 -25.99 3.69 19.00
C GLY A 93 -25.24 3.25 17.75
N PHE A 94 -23.93 3.39 17.80
CA PHE A 94 -23.02 2.72 16.91
C PHE A 94 -22.14 1.81 17.75
N THR A 95 -21.71 0.68 17.19
CA THR A 95 -20.59 -0.08 17.73
C THR A 95 -19.35 0.30 16.95
N VAL A 96 -18.29 0.68 17.65
CA VAL A 96 -16.95 0.80 17.06
C VAL A 96 -16.36 -0.61 17.04
N ASP A 97 -16.26 -1.20 15.86
CA ASP A 97 -15.75 -2.57 15.71
C ASP A 97 -14.23 -2.63 15.83
N ARG A 98 -13.54 -1.55 15.46
CA ARG A 98 -12.07 -1.46 15.51
C ARG A 98 -11.59 -0.02 15.75
N LEU A 99 -10.54 0.10 16.57
CA LEU A 99 -9.71 1.29 16.75
C LEU A 99 -8.25 0.88 16.53
N LEU A 100 -7.53 1.57 15.65
CA LEU A 100 -6.08 1.37 15.49
C LEU A 100 -5.33 2.49 16.23
N PHE A 101 -4.39 2.09 17.09
CA PHE A 101 -3.48 2.98 17.82
C PHE A 101 -2.05 2.55 17.52
N THR A 102 -1.14 3.51 17.37
CA THR A 102 0.30 3.22 17.32
C THR A 102 0.95 3.80 18.59
N PRO A 103 1.36 2.97 19.57
CA PRO A 103 2.04 3.44 20.78
C PRO A 103 3.45 3.96 20.46
N LYS A 104 3.79 5.12 21.02
CA LYS A 104 5.14 5.71 20.94
C LYS A 104 6.20 4.82 21.63
N GLU A 105 5.80 3.96 22.56
CA GLU A 105 6.70 3.06 23.29
C GLU A 105 7.34 1.98 22.39
N LEU A 106 6.71 1.58 21.28
CA LEU A 106 7.33 0.68 20.29
C LEU A 106 8.46 1.35 19.49
N VAL A 107 8.51 2.69 19.44
CA VAL A 107 9.58 3.46 18.78
C VAL A 107 10.86 3.45 19.62
N ASP A 108 10.73 3.53 20.95
CA ASP A 108 11.86 3.54 21.88
C ASP A 108 12.49 2.13 22.02
N GLU A 109 11.69 1.06 21.91
CA GLU A 109 12.17 -0.33 21.94
C GLU A 109 12.93 -0.70 20.65
N ALA A 110 12.48 -0.20 19.49
CA ALA A 110 13.18 -0.33 18.21
C ALA A 110 14.51 0.45 18.16
N GLN A 111 14.62 1.57 18.90
CA GLN A 111 15.89 2.30 19.08
C GLN A 111 16.87 1.55 19.98
N HIS A 112 16.40 0.84 21.01
CA HIS A 112 17.29 0.04 21.87
C HIS A 112 17.91 -1.17 21.15
N LEU A 113 17.22 -1.74 20.17
CA LEU A 113 17.76 -2.83 19.33
C LEU A 113 18.86 -2.35 18.35
N GLN A 114 18.97 -1.04 18.08
CA GLN A 114 20.03 -0.47 17.22
C GLN A 114 21.40 -0.44 17.90
N VAL A 115 21.49 -0.48 19.23
CA VAL A 115 22.78 -0.45 19.94
C VAL A 115 23.54 -1.78 19.83
N ALA A 116 22.85 -2.88 19.52
CA ALA A 116 23.45 -4.21 19.37
C ALA A 116 24.04 -4.48 17.97
N VAL A 117 23.73 -3.65 16.97
CA VAL A 117 24.25 -3.80 15.60
C VAL A 117 24.91 -2.49 15.19
N LYS A 118 26.24 -2.46 15.18
CA LYS A 118 27.06 -1.29 14.79
C LYS A 118 26.79 -0.89 13.33
N VAL A 119 25.78 -0.08 13.07
CA VAL A 119 25.58 0.63 11.80
C VAL A 119 25.89 2.12 12.03
N PRO A 120 26.82 2.73 11.29
CA PRO A 120 27.15 4.15 11.45
C PRO A 120 26.02 5.05 10.94
N LEU A 121 25.68 6.08 11.74
CA LEU A 121 24.78 7.18 11.36
C LEU A 121 25.56 8.21 10.53
N THR A 122 25.11 8.53 9.32
CA THR A 122 25.53 9.75 8.60
C THR A 122 24.41 10.78 8.60
N ASN A 123 24.84 12.03 8.74
CA ASN A 123 24.06 13.18 9.21
C ASN A 123 23.07 13.72 8.18
N LEU A 124 21.88 14.11 8.66
CA LEU A 124 21.03 15.10 8.02
C LEU A 124 21.78 16.42 7.89
N SER A 125 22.01 16.87 6.66
CA SER A 125 22.35 18.27 6.37
C SER A 125 21.39 18.86 5.35
N ASN A 126 20.71 19.91 5.84
CA ASN A 126 19.86 20.90 5.17
C ASN A 126 20.10 21.10 3.66
N THR A 127 19.05 20.85 2.88
CA THR A 127 18.93 21.24 1.48
C THR A 127 18.64 22.74 1.35
N THR A 128 19.64 23.52 0.96
CA THR A 128 19.47 24.75 0.20
C THR A 128 19.87 24.50 -1.25
N ASP A 129 19.03 24.97 -2.17
CA ASP A 129 19.19 24.89 -3.62
C ASP A 129 20.62 25.15 -4.10
N THR A 130 21.24 24.14 -4.73
CA THR A 130 22.18 24.32 -5.85
C THR A 130 22.19 23.07 -6.71
N ASN A 131 22.15 23.28 -8.03
CA ASN A 131 22.28 22.26 -9.06
C ASN A 131 23.52 21.37 -8.82
N ASP A 132 23.31 20.07 -8.63
CA ASP A 132 24.35 19.06 -8.82
C ASP A 132 23.74 17.84 -9.53
N ASN A 133 24.34 17.53 -10.68
CA ASN A 133 24.06 16.34 -11.48
C ASN A 133 24.85 15.17 -10.88
N ASP A 134 24.22 14.36 -10.02
CA ASP A 134 24.69 12.99 -9.78
C ASP A 134 23.52 12.09 -9.34
N HIS A 135 23.30 11.02 -10.11
CA HIS A 135 22.27 9.97 -9.94
C HIS A 135 20.80 10.40 -9.73
N ILE A 136 20.13 10.82 -10.81
CA ILE A 136 18.66 10.93 -10.85
C ILE A 136 18.05 9.59 -11.26
N ASN A 137 17.28 8.96 -10.37
CA ASN A 137 16.39 7.83 -10.66
C ASN A 137 15.32 8.24 -11.68
N ASN A 138 15.64 8.17 -12.96
CA ASN A 138 14.79 8.68 -14.02
C ASN A 138 13.76 7.62 -14.47
N GLU A 139 12.81 7.25 -13.60
CA GLU A 139 11.68 6.38 -13.99
C GLU A 139 10.93 7.01 -15.18
N SER A 140 10.88 6.31 -16.31
CA SER A 140 10.53 6.93 -17.59
C SER A 140 9.51 6.13 -18.37
N LEU A 141 8.51 6.85 -18.89
CA LEU A 141 7.72 6.39 -20.02
C LEU A 141 8.64 6.27 -21.24
N CYS A 142 8.59 5.13 -21.91
CA CYS A 142 9.42 4.85 -23.07
C CYS A 142 8.66 5.16 -24.37
N GLY A 143 7.89 6.26 -24.37
CA GLY A 143 6.94 6.57 -25.42
C GLY A 143 5.61 7.06 -24.84
N ALA A 144 4.49 6.63 -25.46
CA ALA A 144 3.17 6.80 -24.87
C ALA A 144 2.94 5.73 -23.80
N ASP A 145 2.28 6.08 -22.70
CA ASP A 145 1.91 5.07 -21.67
C ASP A 145 0.95 4.03 -22.27
N GLU A 146 1.43 2.80 -22.42
CA GLU A 146 0.67 1.66 -22.91
C GLU A 146 0.16 0.76 -21.78
N SER A 147 0.36 1.15 -20.52
CA SER A 147 -0.22 0.42 -19.39
C SER A 147 -1.75 0.56 -19.35
N VAL A 148 -2.41 -0.43 -18.73
CA VAL A 148 -3.87 -0.37 -18.49
C VAL A 148 -4.17 -0.60 -17.04
N GLU A 149 -5.32 -0.10 -16.60
CA GLU A 149 -5.88 -0.45 -15.29
C GLU A 149 -5.91 -1.97 -15.14
N ALA A 150 -5.51 -2.50 -13.98
CA ALA A 150 -5.39 -3.95 -13.80
C ALA A 150 -6.67 -4.71 -14.18
N ALA A 151 -7.85 -4.14 -13.87
CA ALA A 151 -9.16 -4.70 -14.22
C ALA A 151 -9.41 -4.80 -15.74
N CYS A 152 -8.71 -4.02 -16.56
CA CYS A 152 -8.78 -4.05 -18.02
C CYS A 152 -7.85 -5.06 -18.67
N ALA A 153 -6.89 -5.64 -17.95
CA ALA A 153 -5.92 -6.59 -18.53
C ALA A 153 -6.57 -7.75 -19.31
N PRO A 154 -7.65 -8.41 -18.82
CA PRO A 154 -8.35 -9.46 -19.58
C PRO A 154 -8.97 -8.98 -20.90
N SER A 155 -9.33 -7.70 -21.02
CA SER A 155 -9.92 -7.15 -22.24
C SER A 155 -8.88 -6.50 -23.17
N ALA A 156 -7.73 -6.09 -22.63
CA ALA A 156 -6.68 -5.40 -23.37
C ALA A 156 -5.64 -6.38 -23.98
N THR A 157 -5.64 -7.63 -23.54
CA THR A 157 -4.73 -8.70 -23.98
C THR A 157 -5.50 -9.89 -24.55
N ASN A 158 -4.84 -11.04 -24.72
CA ASN A 158 -5.54 -12.31 -24.78
C ASN A 158 -6.26 -12.55 -23.44
N SER A 159 -7.58 -12.76 -23.48
CA SER A 159 -8.42 -12.85 -22.27
C SER A 159 -7.93 -13.83 -21.19
N ALA A 160 -7.34 -14.95 -21.59
CA ALA A 160 -6.77 -15.90 -20.63
C ALA A 160 -5.48 -15.37 -19.98
N GLU A 161 -4.58 -14.80 -20.77
CA GLU A 161 -3.32 -14.24 -20.29
C GLU A 161 -3.54 -13.04 -19.38
N GLY A 162 -4.40 -12.10 -19.78
CA GLY A 162 -4.77 -10.94 -18.98
C GLY A 162 -5.46 -11.30 -17.67
N ALA A 163 -6.25 -12.38 -17.64
CA ALA A 163 -6.85 -12.89 -16.40
C ALA A 163 -5.78 -13.39 -15.42
N ILE A 164 -4.73 -14.06 -15.91
CA ILE A 164 -3.62 -14.50 -15.07
C ILE A 164 -2.79 -13.30 -14.60
N MET A 165 -2.49 -12.34 -15.48
CA MET A 165 -1.80 -11.10 -15.12
C MET A 165 -2.55 -10.36 -14.01
N LEU A 166 -3.88 -10.22 -14.12
CA LEU A 166 -4.72 -9.62 -13.09
C LEU A 166 -4.64 -10.40 -11.77
N ALA A 167 -4.78 -11.72 -11.80
CA ALA A 167 -4.70 -12.55 -10.60
C ALA A 167 -3.34 -12.44 -9.90
N LYS A 168 -2.25 -12.46 -10.68
CA LYS A 168 -0.86 -12.33 -10.17
C LYS A 168 -0.51 -10.90 -9.75
N SER A 169 -1.28 -9.90 -10.17
CA SER A 169 -1.12 -8.54 -9.68
C SER A 169 -1.71 -8.32 -8.28
N GLN A 170 -2.56 -9.21 -7.77
CA GLN A 170 -3.29 -9.00 -6.51
C GLN A 170 -2.40 -8.83 -5.26
N PRO A 171 -1.27 -9.55 -5.12
CA PRO A 171 -0.31 -9.35 -4.03
C PRO A 171 0.55 -8.08 -4.14
N VAL A 172 0.34 -7.25 -5.16
CA VAL A 172 1.04 -5.97 -5.36
C VAL A 172 0.25 -4.85 -4.69
N ALA A 173 0.95 -4.04 -3.91
CA ALA A 173 0.43 -2.95 -3.10
C ALA A 173 1.01 -1.60 -3.51
N ARG A 174 0.19 -0.58 -3.30
CA ARG A 174 0.61 0.82 -3.27
C ARG A 174 1.23 1.12 -1.92
N LEU A 175 2.40 1.75 -1.92
CA LEU A 175 3.06 2.27 -0.73
C LEU A 175 2.86 3.78 -0.69
N SER A 176 2.41 4.30 0.44
CA SER A 176 2.39 5.74 0.72
C SER A 176 3.36 6.02 1.86
N ILE A 177 4.43 6.75 1.54
CA ILE A 177 5.46 7.11 2.51
C ILE A 177 5.06 8.45 3.13
N ILE A 178 4.84 8.45 4.44
CA ILE A 178 4.23 9.57 5.16
C ILE A 178 5.30 10.29 6.01
N LYS A 179 5.44 11.60 5.91
CA LYS A 179 6.28 12.36 6.86
C LYS A 179 5.64 12.39 8.25
N ASP A 180 6.43 12.70 9.28
CA ASP A 180 5.97 12.83 10.67
C ASP A 180 4.80 13.83 10.87
N ASN A 181 4.60 14.74 9.91
CA ASN A 181 3.49 15.69 9.87
C ASN A 181 2.19 15.11 9.25
N GLY A 182 2.18 13.84 8.85
CA GLY A 182 1.03 13.15 8.24
C GLY A 182 0.86 13.37 6.73
N MET A 183 1.80 14.05 6.06
CA MET A 183 1.76 14.29 4.62
C MET A 183 2.40 13.14 3.85
N VAL A 184 1.71 12.62 2.83
CA VAL A 184 2.31 11.67 1.87
C VAL A 184 3.35 12.43 1.05
N ILE A 185 4.57 11.92 1.03
CA ILE A 185 5.69 12.57 0.34
C ILE A 185 6.15 11.83 -0.90
N ALA A 186 5.85 10.55 -0.98
CA ALA A 186 6.18 9.71 -2.11
C ALA A 186 5.20 8.54 -2.16
N TYR A 187 4.98 8.06 -3.37
CA TYR A 187 4.37 6.76 -3.62
C TYR A 187 5.44 5.82 -4.14
N CYS A 188 5.32 4.55 -3.79
CA CYS A 188 6.10 3.46 -4.35
C CYS A 188 5.20 2.24 -4.57
N THR A 189 5.76 1.19 -5.14
CA THR A 189 5.14 -0.11 -5.26
C THR A 189 5.88 -1.13 -4.39
N GLY A 190 5.14 -2.05 -3.79
CA GLY A 190 5.70 -3.20 -3.09
C GLY A 190 4.81 -4.42 -3.26
N TRP A 191 5.28 -5.59 -2.86
CA TRP A 191 4.52 -6.82 -3.07
C TRP A 191 4.83 -7.90 -2.03
N LEU A 192 3.85 -8.77 -1.77
CA LEU A 192 3.98 -9.87 -0.81
C LEU A 192 5.01 -10.89 -1.30
N LEU A 193 6.08 -11.06 -0.51
CA LEU A 193 7.18 -11.97 -0.77
C LEU A 193 7.05 -13.21 0.12
N GLY A 194 6.72 -14.35 -0.49
CA GLY A 194 6.63 -15.63 0.21
C GLY A 194 5.50 -15.70 1.25
N CYS A 195 5.57 -16.74 2.08
CA CYS A 195 4.45 -17.21 2.91
C CYS A 195 4.52 -16.80 4.39
N GLU A 196 5.38 -15.83 4.74
CA GLU A 196 5.62 -15.43 6.14
C GLU A 196 5.28 -13.95 6.42
N GLY A 197 4.44 -13.34 5.58
CA GLY A 197 3.95 -11.97 5.78
C GLY A 197 4.97 -10.87 5.47
N HIS A 198 5.93 -11.17 4.60
CA HIS A 198 6.93 -10.20 4.16
C HIS A 198 6.43 -9.45 2.94
N LEU A 199 6.82 -8.18 2.84
CA LEU A 199 6.67 -7.36 1.66
C LEU A 199 8.06 -6.85 1.26
N ILE A 200 8.34 -6.81 -0.03
CA ILE A 200 9.56 -6.24 -0.58
C ILE A 200 9.24 -5.01 -1.45
N THR A 201 10.15 -4.04 -1.45
CA THR A 201 10.15 -2.80 -2.26
C THR A 201 11.59 -2.30 -2.40
N ASN A 202 11.81 -1.10 -2.96
CA ASN A 202 13.14 -0.50 -3.03
C ASN A 202 13.63 0.08 -1.70
N GLN A 203 14.95 0.17 -1.53
CA GLN A 203 15.56 0.83 -0.38
C GLN A 203 15.30 2.33 -0.40
N HIS A 204 15.32 2.97 -1.56
CA HIS A 204 15.01 4.41 -1.66
C HIS A 204 13.54 4.73 -1.29
N CYS A 205 12.66 3.72 -1.25
CA CYS A 205 11.30 3.84 -0.72
C CYS A 205 11.24 3.64 0.79
N ILE A 206 11.96 2.63 1.31
CA ILE A 206 12.04 2.33 2.75
C ILE A 206 13.52 2.16 3.13
N GLY A 207 14.17 3.26 3.51
CA GLY A 207 15.61 3.26 3.76
C GLY A 207 15.96 2.82 5.18
N ASN A 208 15.03 2.99 6.12
CA ASN A 208 15.28 2.75 7.54
C ASN A 208 13.98 2.40 8.30
N ASN A 209 14.12 2.15 9.60
CA ASN A 209 13.00 1.79 10.48
C ASN A 209 11.91 2.87 10.55
N GLN A 210 12.29 4.14 10.52
CA GLN A 210 11.33 5.25 10.58
C GLN A 210 10.49 5.30 9.31
N ASP A 211 11.11 5.12 8.13
CA ASP A 211 10.40 5.05 6.85
C ASP A 211 9.43 3.87 6.83
N ALA A 212 9.86 2.72 7.36
CA ALA A 212 9.00 1.53 7.47
C ALA A 212 7.77 1.84 8.35
N LEU A 213 7.97 2.39 9.55
CA LEU A 213 6.88 2.76 10.46
C LEU A 213 5.90 3.77 9.85
N ASN A 214 6.43 4.66 9.02
CA ASN A 214 5.71 5.74 8.35
C ASN A 214 5.10 5.31 7.00
N THR A 215 5.27 4.05 6.59
CA THR A 215 4.71 3.56 5.34
C THR A 215 3.34 2.96 5.56
N LYS A 216 2.35 3.45 4.80
CA LYS A 216 1.06 2.77 4.60
C LYS A 216 1.18 1.85 3.39
N VAL A 217 0.87 0.57 3.59
CA VAL A 217 0.76 -0.44 2.53
C VAL A 217 -0.71 -0.62 2.19
N GLU A 218 -1.06 -0.55 0.91
CA GLU A 218 -2.44 -0.66 0.45
C GLU A 218 -2.57 -1.67 -0.68
N PHE A 219 -3.14 -2.84 -0.36
CA PHE A 219 -3.43 -3.87 -1.36
C PHE A 219 -4.78 -3.63 -2.02
N LEU A 220 -4.91 -4.15 -3.25
CA LEU A 220 -6.15 -4.07 -4.02
C LEU A 220 -6.61 -2.62 -4.29
N ALA A 221 -5.68 -1.66 -4.30
CA ALA A 221 -5.93 -0.28 -4.73
C ALA A 221 -6.06 -0.23 -6.26
N GLN A 222 -7.21 -0.61 -6.79
CA GLN A 222 -7.45 -0.77 -8.23
C GLN A 222 -8.93 -0.61 -8.56
N SER A 223 -9.27 -0.36 -9.82
CA SER A 223 -10.68 -0.37 -10.23
C SER A 223 -11.29 -1.76 -10.00
N THR A 224 -12.57 -1.74 -9.65
CA THR A 224 -13.43 -2.93 -9.54
C THR A 224 -13.76 -3.55 -10.90
N SER A 225 -13.76 -2.76 -11.97
CA SER A 225 -14.13 -3.22 -13.32
C SER A 225 -13.50 -2.36 -14.41
N CYS A 226 -13.17 -2.95 -15.55
CA CYS A 226 -12.58 -2.19 -16.65
C CYS A 226 -13.52 -1.06 -17.11
N LYS A 227 -13.04 0.19 -17.07
CA LYS A 227 -13.83 1.39 -17.39
C LYS A 227 -15.07 1.57 -16.49
N GLY A 228 -15.09 0.96 -15.31
CA GLY A 228 -15.99 1.41 -14.25
C GLY A 228 -15.61 2.86 -13.96
N GLY A 229 -16.57 3.79 -14.00
CA GLY A 229 -16.32 5.25 -13.96
C GLY A 229 -15.67 5.80 -12.67
N GLU A 230 -14.89 4.98 -11.97
CA GLU A 230 -13.99 5.29 -10.87
C GLU A 230 -12.82 6.15 -11.38
N THR A 231 -12.30 7.02 -10.53
CA THR A 231 -11.12 7.84 -10.83
C THR A 231 -9.87 7.14 -10.30
N CYS A 232 -9.26 6.30 -11.11
CA CYS A 232 -8.04 5.58 -10.74
C CYS A 232 -6.76 6.32 -11.16
N ASP A 233 -6.83 7.27 -12.08
CA ASP A 233 -5.73 8.08 -12.64
C ASP A 233 -5.41 9.31 -11.77
N SER A 234 -5.52 9.16 -10.45
CA SER A 234 -5.17 10.20 -9.48
C SER A 234 -4.44 9.61 -8.27
N GLN A 235 -3.62 10.40 -7.61
CA GLN A 235 -2.92 9.99 -6.38
C GLN A 235 -3.92 9.51 -5.33
N GLY A 236 -3.75 8.27 -4.85
CA GLY A 236 -4.69 7.68 -3.89
C GLY A 236 -6.00 7.18 -4.51
N GLY A 237 -6.19 7.33 -5.83
CA GLY A 237 -7.36 6.88 -6.57
C GLY A 237 -7.60 5.37 -6.43
N CYS A 238 -8.87 4.97 -6.53
CA CYS A 238 -9.32 3.59 -6.37
C CYS A 238 -8.76 2.93 -5.10
N PRO A 239 -9.14 3.44 -3.90
CA PRO A 239 -8.55 3.01 -2.64
C PRO A 239 -8.80 1.53 -2.37
N GLY A 240 -7.76 0.85 -1.91
CA GLY A 240 -7.81 -0.56 -1.61
C GLY A 240 -8.50 -0.85 -0.27
N PRO A 241 -9.31 -1.92 -0.15
CA PRO A 241 -9.95 -2.32 1.11
C PRO A 241 -8.97 -2.82 2.18
N ILE A 242 -7.70 -3.05 1.84
CA ILE A 242 -6.70 -3.61 2.75
C ILE A 242 -5.58 -2.60 2.95
N GLY A 243 -5.63 -1.88 4.06
CA GLY A 243 -4.54 -1.03 4.54
C GLY A 243 -3.78 -1.70 5.67
N VAL A 244 -2.48 -1.87 5.52
CA VAL A 244 -1.56 -2.22 6.60
C VAL A 244 -0.69 -1.00 6.91
N THR A 245 -0.53 -0.69 8.19
CA THR A 245 0.28 0.45 8.65
C THR A 245 1.43 -0.04 9.51
N SER A 246 2.50 0.74 9.56
CA SER A 246 3.65 0.52 10.44
C SER A 246 4.31 -0.85 10.29
N PRO A 247 4.68 -1.27 9.06
CA PRO A 247 5.49 -2.47 8.87
C PRO A 247 6.85 -2.34 9.56
N THR A 248 7.43 -3.48 9.94
CA THR A 248 8.74 -3.56 10.60
C THR A 248 9.82 -3.88 9.58
N LEU A 249 10.90 -3.11 9.53
CA LEU A 249 12.03 -3.41 8.64
C LEU A 249 12.72 -4.72 9.06
N VAL A 250 12.95 -5.61 8.09
CA VAL A 250 13.62 -6.91 8.28
C VAL A 250 15.01 -6.90 7.65
N ALA A 251 15.12 -6.38 6.44
CA ALA A 251 16.38 -6.28 5.72
C ALA A 251 16.36 -5.06 4.79
N VAL A 252 17.52 -4.47 4.56
CA VAL A 252 17.69 -3.38 3.60
C VAL A 252 19.06 -3.53 2.93
N SER A 253 19.17 -3.11 1.68
CA SER A 253 20.41 -3.03 0.93
C SER A 253 20.38 -1.78 0.06
N GLU A 254 21.28 -0.84 0.33
CA GLU A 254 21.48 0.36 -0.50
C GLU A 254 22.13 -0.02 -1.84
N GLU A 255 23.11 -0.93 -1.83
CA GLU A 255 23.81 -1.41 -3.03
C GLU A 255 22.87 -2.09 -4.05
N LEU A 256 21.92 -2.87 -3.56
CA LEU A 256 20.95 -3.58 -4.40
C LEU A 256 19.60 -2.85 -4.46
N ASP A 257 19.48 -1.67 -3.86
CA ASP A 257 18.27 -0.88 -3.72
C ASP A 257 17.00 -1.71 -3.39
N TYR A 258 17.06 -2.54 -2.34
CA TYR A 258 15.87 -3.26 -1.85
C TYR A 258 15.67 -3.10 -0.34
N ALA A 259 14.42 -3.17 0.07
CA ALA A 259 14.00 -3.27 1.46
C ALA A 259 12.94 -4.37 1.61
N VAL A 260 13.13 -5.25 2.60
CA VAL A 260 12.14 -6.24 3.03
C VAL A 260 11.59 -5.79 4.38
N VAL A 261 10.27 -5.70 4.47
CA VAL A 261 9.56 -5.41 5.70
C VAL A 261 8.62 -6.55 6.05
N ARG A 262 8.31 -6.70 7.33
CA ARG A 262 7.28 -7.61 7.83
C ARG A 262 6.02 -6.82 8.14
N LEU A 263 4.89 -7.29 7.61
CA LEU A 263 3.60 -6.67 7.84
C LEU A 263 3.07 -7.06 9.22
N GLY A 264 2.72 -6.07 10.04
CA GLY A 264 1.95 -6.30 11.26
C GLY A 264 0.47 -6.48 10.93
N ILE A 265 -0.16 -7.55 11.43
CA ILE A 265 -1.62 -7.70 11.38
C ILE A 265 -2.13 -7.66 12.83
N ASN A 266 -2.64 -6.50 13.25
CA ASN A 266 -3.37 -6.30 14.52
C ASN A 266 -2.73 -6.91 15.79
N ASP A 267 -1.51 -6.48 16.16
CA ASP A 267 -0.82 -6.69 17.47
C ASP A 267 -0.85 -8.12 18.07
N SER A 268 -1.16 -9.13 17.25
CA SER A 268 -1.28 -10.54 17.63
C SER A 268 -0.45 -11.35 16.65
N ILE A 269 -0.07 -12.58 17.03
CA ILE A 269 0.62 -13.53 16.14
C ILE A 269 -0.12 -13.53 14.79
N ALA A 270 0.50 -12.93 13.78
CA ALA A 270 -0.21 -12.54 12.56
C ALA A 270 -0.51 -13.78 11.73
N ASP A 271 -1.79 -14.17 11.71
CA ASP A 271 -2.29 -15.10 10.71
C ASP A 271 -2.45 -14.34 9.38
N TYR A 272 -1.53 -14.59 8.46
CA TYR A 272 -1.55 -14.01 7.11
C TYR A 272 -2.50 -14.74 6.16
N SER A 273 -3.17 -15.82 6.59
CA SER A 273 -4.08 -16.61 5.74
C SER A 273 -5.17 -15.74 5.11
N GLY A 274 -5.83 -14.90 5.90
CA GLY A 274 -6.87 -13.99 5.41
C GLY A 274 -6.34 -12.86 4.52
N LEU A 275 -5.06 -12.51 4.64
CA LEU A 275 -4.41 -11.60 3.68
C LEU A 275 -4.20 -12.32 2.35
N TYR A 276 -3.58 -13.50 2.40
CA TYR A 276 -3.30 -14.32 1.23
C TYR A 276 -4.56 -14.75 0.49
N GLU A 277 -5.67 -15.05 1.18
CA GLU A 277 -6.95 -15.34 0.55
C GLU A 277 -7.44 -14.15 -0.29
N LYS A 278 -7.35 -12.93 0.26
CA LYS A 278 -7.80 -11.72 -0.44
C LYS A 278 -6.87 -11.29 -1.56
N THR A 279 -5.56 -11.49 -1.41
CA THR A 279 -4.56 -11.14 -2.42
C THR A 279 -4.27 -12.27 -3.39
N SER A 280 -5.04 -13.37 -3.37
CA SER A 280 -4.79 -14.54 -4.21
C SER A 280 -3.36 -15.10 -4.06
N GLY A 281 -2.83 -15.03 -2.84
CA GLY A 281 -1.52 -15.54 -2.45
C GLY A 281 -0.45 -14.46 -2.31
N TYR A 282 0.76 -14.83 -2.69
CA TYR A 282 1.99 -14.06 -2.67
C TYR A 282 2.78 -14.32 -3.95
N LEU A 283 3.81 -13.51 -4.21
CA LEU A 283 4.72 -13.72 -5.32
C LEU A 283 6.00 -14.42 -4.86
N GLN A 284 6.64 -15.06 -5.83
CA GLN A 284 7.88 -15.80 -5.66
C GLN A 284 8.88 -15.37 -6.72
N PHE A 285 10.15 -15.31 -6.35
CA PHE A 285 11.24 -15.15 -7.27
C PHE A 285 11.46 -16.42 -8.11
N ARG A 286 11.86 -16.23 -9.37
CA ARG A 286 12.39 -17.31 -10.21
C ARG A 286 13.89 -17.48 -9.92
N ALA A 287 14.29 -18.63 -9.41
CA ALA A 287 15.68 -18.91 -9.03
C ALA A 287 16.68 -18.77 -10.20
N SER A 288 16.25 -19.10 -11.42
CA SER A 288 17.08 -18.99 -12.62
C SER A 288 17.29 -17.56 -13.11
N GLY A 289 16.56 -16.58 -12.58
CA GLY A 289 16.58 -15.20 -13.04
C GLY A 289 15.93 -14.99 -14.41
N ALA A 290 16.21 -13.82 -14.98
CA ALA A 290 15.72 -13.40 -16.29
C ALA A 290 16.48 -14.07 -17.45
N VAL A 291 15.78 -14.32 -18.55
CA VAL A 291 16.30 -14.84 -19.80
C VAL A 291 16.13 -13.77 -20.90
N PRO A 292 17.16 -13.48 -21.72
CA PRO A 292 17.02 -12.51 -22.79
C PRO A 292 15.87 -12.85 -23.74
N LYS A 293 15.11 -11.82 -24.13
CA LYS A 293 13.95 -11.87 -25.03
C LYS A 293 12.72 -12.58 -24.47
N GLU A 294 12.71 -13.01 -23.21
CA GLU A 294 11.47 -13.53 -22.61
C GLU A 294 10.44 -12.41 -22.43
N SER A 295 9.17 -12.74 -22.65
CA SER A 295 8.05 -11.81 -22.44
C SER A 295 7.82 -11.55 -20.96
N ILE A 296 7.53 -10.30 -20.61
CA ILE A 296 7.37 -9.85 -19.23
C ILE A 296 6.16 -8.92 -19.07
N TYR A 297 5.72 -8.73 -17.83
CA TYR A 297 4.74 -7.71 -17.45
C TYR A 297 5.03 -7.18 -16.03
N ILE A 298 4.57 -5.96 -15.78
CA ILE A 298 4.89 -5.18 -14.58
C ILE A 298 3.57 -4.63 -13.99
N PRO A 299 3.00 -5.28 -12.97
CA PRO A 299 1.97 -4.68 -12.14
C PRO A 299 2.58 -3.61 -11.22
N GLN A 300 2.01 -2.41 -11.24
CA GLN A 300 2.62 -1.22 -10.62
C GLN A 300 1.57 -0.19 -10.18
N HIS A 301 2.00 0.76 -9.34
CA HIS A 301 1.23 1.94 -8.93
C HIS A 301 1.92 3.25 -9.38
N PRO A 302 1.97 3.51 -10.70
CA PRO A 302 2.61 4.71 -11.21
C PRO A 302 1.87 5.94 -10.69
N LEU A 303 2.62 6.97 -10.30
CA LEU A 303 2.16 8.23 -9.73
C LEU A 303 1.25 8.06 -8.50
N GLY A 304 1.29 6.90 -7.83
CA GLY A 304 0.37 6.59 -6.73
C GLY A 304 -1.07 6.32 -7.18
N TYR A 305 -1.29 6.01 -8.46
CA TYR A 305 -2.60 5.71 -9.04
C TYR A 305 -3.17 4.37 -8.56
N GLY A 306 -4.41 4.09 -8.96
CA GLY A 306 -4.92 2.73 -8.95
C GLY A 306 -4.02 1.81 -9.78
N LYS A 307 -3.95 0.54 -9.42
CA LYS A 307 -3.03 -0.44 -10.01
C LYS A 307 -3.17 -0.50 -11.52
N ARG A 308 -2.02 -0.43 -12.19
CA ARG A 308 -1.90 -0.61 -13.63
C ARG A 308 -0.99 -1.80 -13.91
N ILE A 309 -1.19 -2.43 -15.06
CA ILE A 309 -0.32 -3.48 -15.57
C ILE A 309 0.27 -2.94 -16.87
N ALA A 310 1.59 -2.91 -16.96
CA ALA A 310 2.31 -2.60 -18.18
C ALA A 310 2.89 -3.90 -18.76
N TRP A 311 2.63 -4.16 -20.04
CA TRP A 311 3.10 -5.37 -20.72
C TRP A 311 3.44 -5.14 -22.20
N LEU A 312 3.26 -3.90 -22.69
CA LEU A 312 3.54 -3.53 -24.07
C LEU A 312 4.75 -2.59 -24.13
N TYR A 313 5.38 -2.59 -25.29
CA TYR A 313 6.28 -1.56 -25.76
C TYR A 313 6.09 -1.39 -27.27
N ASN A 314 5.73 -0.18 -27.70
CA ASN A 314 5.37 0.16 -29.07
C ASN A 314 4.33 -0.80 -29.68
N GLY A 315 3.29 -1.12 -28.92
CA GLY A 315 2.18 -1.99 -29.33
C GLY A 315 2.53 -3.47 -29.46
N GLN A 316 3.73 -3.89 -29.03
CA GLN A 316 4.18 -5.29 -29.01
C GLN A 316 4.39 -5.77 -27.58
N PRO A 317 4.24 -7.07 -27.28
CA PRO A 317 4.57 -7.62 -25.98
C PRO A 317 5.99 -7.25 -25.56
N GLY A 318 6.11 -6.59 -24.42
CA GLY A 318 7.39 -6.22 -23.83
C GLY A 318 8.18 -7.43 -23.38
N ARG A 319 9.51 -7.27 -23.34
CA ARG A 319 10.44 -8.36 -23.09
C ARG A 319 11.69 -7.88 -22.37
N VAL A 320 12.46 -8.83 -21.86
CA VAL A 320 13.84 -8.58 -21.43
C VAL A 320 14.70 -8.29 -22.66
N GLU A 321 15.31 -7.11 -22.73
CA GLU A 321 16.16 -6.69 -23.83
C GLU A 321 17.64 -6.86 -23.52
N SER A 322 18.01 -6.75 -22.24
CA SER A 322 19.40 -6.86 -21.78
C SER A 322 19.46 -7.49 -20.39
N LEU A 323 20.62 -8.06 -20.05
CA LEU A 323 20.98 -8.44 -18.67
C LEU A 323 22.05 -7.52 -18.09
N THR A 324 22.28 -6.39 -18.75
CA THR A 324 23.17 -5.33 -18.30
C THR A 324 22.58 -3.96 -18.63
N VAL A 325 22.58 -3.03 -17.68
CA VAL A 325 22.11 -1.64 -17.88
C VAL A 325 23.13 -0.68 -17.26
N THR A 326 23.89 0.02 -18.11
CA THR A 326 25.00 0.88 -17.68
C THR A 326 24.57 2.13 -16.94
N GLU A 327 23.39 2.65 -17.25
CA GLU A 327 22.80 3.86 -16.67
C GLU A 327 22.19 3.61 -15.28
N CYS A 328 22.01 2.33 -14.92
CA CYS A 328 21.50 1.87 -13.64
C CYS A 328 22.60 1.09 -12.91
N ARG A 329 22.42 -0.21 -12.69
CA ARG A 329 23.48 -1.13 -12.23
C ARG A 329 23.91 -2.04 -13.38
N GLU A 330 25.21 -2.27 -13.52
CA GLU A 330 25.79 -3.01 -14.66
C GLU A 330 25.15 -4.40 -14.87
N ASP A 331 24.70 -5.08 -13.82
CA ASP A 331 24.05 -6.40 -13.88
C ASP A 331 22.52 -6.36 -13.85
N ASP A 332 21.89 -5.20 -14.05
CA ASP A 332 20.43 -5.09 -14.09
C ASP A 332 19.80 -5.70 -15.35
N VAL A 333 18.57 -6.18 -15.17
CA VAL A 333 17.70 -6.64 -16.26
C VAL A 333 17.10 -5.42 -16.96
N GLY A 334 17.42 -5.25 -18.24
CA GLY A 334 16.99 -4.14 -19.08
C GLY A 334 15.71 -4.43 -19.86
N TYR A 335 14.78 -3.48 -19.88
CA TYR A 335 13.52 -3.56 -20.65
C TYR A 335 12.99 -2.16 -21.02
N TYR A 336 12.04 -2.10 -21.97
CA TYR A 336 11.43 -0.83 -22.43
C TYR A 336 9.96 -0.66 -22.04
N ILE A 337 9.40 -1.57 -21.23
CA ILE A 337 8.03 -1.44 -20.72
C ILE A 337 7.93 -0.20 -19.83
N ASP A 338 6.85 0.55 -20.02
CA ASP A 338 6.59 1.80 -19.34
C ASP A 338 6.55 1.68 -17.82
N THR A 339 7.28 2.56 -17.16
CA THR A 339 7.20 2.83 -15.72
C THR A 339 7.20 4.35 -15.49
N GLN A 340 6.79 4.78 -14.31
CA GLN A 340 6.78 6.20 -13.92
C GLN A 340 7.02 6.28 -12.41
N GLU A 341 7.33 7.48 -11.93
CA GLU A 341 7.48 7.77 -10.49
C GLU A 341 6.45 6.98 -9.64
N GLY A 342 6.93 6.17 -8.71
CA GLY A 342 6.11 5.31 -7.86
C GLY A 342 5.94 3.88 -8.36
N ALA A 343 6.50 3.57 -9.53
CA ALA A 343 6.75 2.21 -9.98
C ALA A 343 7.92 1.56 -9.23
N SER A 344 8.75 2.33 -8.54
CA SER A 344 9.82 1.85 -7.66
C SER A 344 9.37 0.65 -6.82
N GLY A 345 10.06 -0.49 -6.96
CA GLY A 345 9.82 -1.72 -6.22
C GLY A 345 8.82 -2.65 -6.89
N SER A 346 8.31 -2.29 -8.07
CA SER A 346 7.39 -3.15 -8.83
C SER A 346 8.06 -4.46 -9.24
N PRO A 347 7.36 -5.60 -9.12
CA PRO A 347 7.88 -6.87 -9.59
C PRO A 347 7.83 -6.93 -11.12
N ILE A 348 8.89 -7.45 -11.72
CA ILE A 348 8.93 -7.78 -13.14
C ILE A 348 8.72 -9.29 -13.24
N LEU A 349 7.60 -9.72 -13.84
CA LEU A 349 7.23 -11.12 -13.94
C LEU A 349 7.39 -11.63 -15.36
N GLY A 350 7.96 -12.84 -15.51
CA GLY A 350 7.96 -13.53 -16.81
C GLY A 350 6.58 -14.12 -17.11
N THR A 351 6.08 -13.96 -18.33
CA THR A 351 4.73 -14.44 -18.70
C THR A 351 4.62 -15.97 -18.76
N SER A 352 5.74 -16.69 -18.84
CA SER A 352 5.77 -18.15 -18.97
C SER A 352 5.43 -18.90 -17.68
N ASP A 353 5.77 -18.33 -16.52
CA ASP A 353 5.56 -18.96 -15.20
C ASP A 353 4.98 -18.02 -14.14
N HIS A 354 4.87 -16.72 -14.45
CA HIS A 354 4.40 -15.68 -13.54
C HIS A 354 5.19 -15.59 -12.22
N ASN A 355 6.48 -15.91 -12.26
CA ASN A 355 7.42 -15.66 -11.18
C ASN A 355 8.22 -14.38 -11.44
N VAL A 356 8.67 -13.76 -10.35
CA VAL A 356 9.42 -12.50 -10.37
C VAL A 356 10.86 -12.78 -10.82
N ILE A 357 11.28 -12.19 -11.93
CA ILE A 357 12.63 -12.33 -12.48
C ILE A 357 13.54 -11.16 -12.10
N ALA A 358 12.96 -10.00 -11.79
CA ALA A 358 13.65 -8.80 -11.35
C ALA A 358 12.70 -7.84 -10.62
N MET A 359 13.23 -6.79 -9.98
CA MET A 359 12.46 -5.73 -9.32
C MET A 359 12.86 -4.36 -9.88
N HIS A 360 11.90 -3.57 -10.36
CA HIS A 360 12.16 -2.24 -10.91
C HIS A 360 12.77 -1.31 -9.85
N HIS A 361 13.74 -0.49 -10.26
CA HIS A 361 14.33 0.54 -9.39
C HIS A 361 14.87 1.77 -10.12
N CYS A 362 15.18 1.64 -11.43
CA CYS A 362 15.86 2.68 -12.19
C CYS A 362 15.33 2.77 -13.62
N GLY A 363 15.47 3.95 -14.24
CA GLY A 363 15.04 4.22 -15.61
C GLY A 363 15.91 5.22 -16.37
N GLY A 364 15.53 5.45 -17.64
CA GLY A 364 16.25 6.32 -18.58
C GLY A 364 15.99 5.95 -20.04
N CYS A 365 14.75 5.56 -20.37
CA CYS A 365 14.29 4.77 -21.52
C CYS A 365 14.63 3.28 -21.44
N LEU A 366 15.90 2.87 -21.34
CA LEU A 366 16.17 1.47 -20.96
C LEU A 366 15.98 1.35 -19.45
N ASN A 367 14.82 0.85 -19.02
CA ASN A 367 14.51 0.65 -17.61
C ASN A 367 15.35 -0.51 -17.05
N GLY A 368 15.79 -0.36 -15.80
CA GLY A 368 16.61 -1.31 -15.07
C GLY A 368 15.85 -1.97 -13.92
N GLY A 369 16.00 -3.29 -13.81
CA GLY A 369 15.49 -4.08 -12.69
C GLY A 369 16.57 -4.90 -12.01
N ILE A 370 16.61 -4.86 -10.67
CA ILE A 370 17.52 -5.67 -9.86
C ILE A 370 17.17 -7.15 -10.08
N PRO A 371 18.12 -8.00 -10.54
CA PRO A 371 17.86 -9.41 -10.78
C PRO A 371 17.42 -10.12 -9.51
N ALA A 372 16.42 -11.00 -9.63
CA ALA A 372 15.95 -11.82 -8.53
C ALA A 372 17.08 -12.60 -7.84
N GLN A 373 18.06 -13.07 -8.61
CA GLN A 373 19.21 -13.83 -8.11
C GLN A 373 20.07 -13.02 -7.13
N SER A 374 20.28 -11.73 -7.41
CA SER A 374 21.08 -10.84 -6.56
C SER A 374 20.37 -10.64 -5.21
N ILE A 375 19.05 -10.41 -5.24
CA ILE A 375 18.23 -10.28 -4.01
C ILE A 375 18.19 -11.59 -3.23
N ILE A 376 17.95 -12.73 -3.89
CA ILE A 376 17.93 -14.05 -3.25
C ILE A 376 19.26 -14.32 -2.55
N LYS A 377 20.38 -14.09 -3.24
CA LYS A 377 21.73 -14.33 -2.72
C LYS A 377 22.00 -13.48 -1.48
N ASP A 378 21.67 -12.19 -1.53
CA ASP A 378 21.89 -11.28 -0.40
C ASP A 378 21.01 -11.62 0.80
N LEU A 379 19.71 -11.87 0.59
CA LEU A 379 18.79 -12.30 1.66
C LEU A 379 19.18 -13.65 2.28
N THR A 380 19.67 -14.58 1.47
CA THR A 380 20.20 -15.88 1.95
C THR A 380 21.43 -15.67 2.80
N THR A 381 22.36 -14.80 2.36
CA THR A 381 23.59 -14.47 3.09
C THR A 381 23.28 -13.80 4.43
N LYS A 382 22.26 -12.94 4.46
CA LYS A 382 21.75 -12.28 5.68
C LYS A 382 20.95 -13.24 6.59
N GLY A 383 20.60 -14.44 6.12
CA GLY A 383 19.82 -15.42 6.90
C GLY A 383 18.35 -15.04 7.09
N VAL A 384 17.81 -14.18 6.23
CA VAL A 384 16.46 -13.59 6.36
C VAL A 384 15.61 -13.76 5.10
N LEU A 385 16.00 -14.65 4.18
CA LEU A 385 15.18 -15.03 3.03
C LEU A 385 13.85 -15.63 3.51
N PRO A 386 12.69 -15.02 3.22
CA PRO A 386 11.40 -15.54 3.67
C PRO A 386 11.12 -16.94 3.10
N LYS A 387 10.40 -17.78 3.84
CA LYS A 387 9.95 -19.06 3.26
C LYS A 387 9.00 -18.85 2.09
N CYS A 388 8.98 -19.85 1.19
CA CYS A 388 8.20 -19.83 -0.04
C CYS A 388 8.50 -18.62 -0.96
N SER A 389 9.61 -17.89 -0.76
CA SER A 389 9.95 -16.72 -1.57
C SER A 389 10.57 -17.05 -2.92
N VAL A 390 11.01 -18.29 -3.13
CA VAL A 390 11.63 -18.76 -4.38
C VAL A 390 10.79 -19.91 -4.92
N ALA A 391 10.39 -19.83 -6.18
CA ALA A 391 9.65 -20.89 -6.85
C ALA A 391 10.55 -22.11 -7.05
N THR A 392 10.00 -23.30 -6.79
CA THR A 392 10.69 -24.61 -6.88
C THR A 392 10.53 -25.24 -8.24
#